data_AF-Q5E9U4-F1
#
_entry.id   AF-Q5E9U4-F1
#
_cell.length_a   1.000
_cell.length_b   1.000
_cell.length_c   1.000
_cell.angle_alpha   90.00
_cell.angle_beta   90.00
_cell.angle_gamma   90.00
#
_symmetry.space_group_name_H-M   'P 1'
#
loop_
_entity.id
_entity.type
_entity.pdbx_description
1 polymer ?
#
loop_
_entity_poly.entity_id
_entity_poly.type
_entity_poly.pdbx_seq_one_letter_code
_entity_poly.pdbx_strand_id
1 'polypeptide(L)'
;MDLSAEFKRWKAQCLSKADLSRKGSVDEDVLEIVQLLNGQEQFFTTSSCAGRIILLDRSVNGSEVQKQNCCWLLVTHKACVKDDVIVALQKAKGDAILKFEPLVLHVQCRQLQDAQILHSVAIDSGFRNSGITVGKRGKTMLAVRSTHGLEVPLSHQGKLMVTEEYINFLLKIANQKMEENKKRIERFYHCLQHALEKETVSTTSQPKEKVNTSYIRKKKRNPGKARGKRVNEEHDKELENNDHDDPGISDTIFPEDY
;
A
#
# COMPACT_ATOMS: atom_id res chain seq x y z
N MET A 1 22.77 -12.09 18.54
CA MET A 1 22.34 -10.68 18.64
C MET A 1 20.88 -10.71 19.06
N ASP A 2 20.48 -9.99 20.11
CA ASP A 2 19.08 -9.98 20.54
C ASP A 2 18.24 -9.09 19.64
N LEU A 3 17.37 -9.72 18.86
CA LEU A 3 16.41 -9.04 17.97
C LEU A 3 15.33 -8.29 18.76
N SER A 4 15.02 -8.72 20.00
CA SER A 4 14.04 -8.05 20.87
C SER A 4 14.57 -6.69 21.33
N ALA A 5 15.78 -6.64 21.89
CA ALA A 5 16.46 -5.38 22.21
C ALA A 5 16.71 -4.51 20.97
N GLU A 6 17.11 -5.08 19.82
CA GLU A 6 17.31 -4.28 18.61
C GLU A 6 15.98 -3.68 18.12
N PHE A 7 14.86 -4.42 18.19
CA PHE A 7 13.53 -3.92 17.88
C PHE A 7 13.04 -2.83 18.84
N LYS A 8 13.17 -3.04 20.17
CA LYS A 8 12.79 -2.03 21.17
C LYS A 8 13.59 -0.73 20.98
N ARG A 9 14.88 -0.82 20.61
CA ARG A 9 15.70 0.34 20.23
C ARG A 9 15.20 1.02 18.96
N TRP A 10 14.89 0.28 17.89
CA TRP A 10 14.35 0.87 16.66
C TRP A 10 13.00 1.54 16.89
N LYS A 11 12.12 0.94 17.69
CA LYS A 11 10.83 1.53 18.08
C LYS A 11 11.02 2.87 18.79
N ALA A 12 11.87 2.91 19.83
CA ALA A 12 12.18 4.14 20.56
C ALA A 12 12.80 5.22 19.65
N GLN A 13 13.69 4.84 18.72
CA GLN A 13 14.31 5.74 17.75
C GLN A 13 13.33 6.23 16.66
N CYS A 14 12.28 5.47 16.33
CA CYS A 14 11.29 5.87 15.34
C CYS A 14 10.25 6.81 15.95
N LEU A 15 9.78 6.52 17.17
CA LEU A 15 8.75 7.30 17.85
C LEU A 15 9.26 8.60 18.50
N SER A 16 10.59 8.82 18.54
CA SER A 16 11.20 10.09 18.98
C SER A 16 11.49 11.06 17.83
N LYS A 17 11.21 10.70 16.58
CA LYS A 17 11.37 11.60 15.43
C LYS A 17 10.20 12.58 15.33
N ALA A 18 10.49 13.77 14.80
CA ALA A 18 9.45 14.66 14.29
C ALA A 18 8.75 14.05 13.07
N ASP A 19 7.50 14.43 12.84
CA ASP A 19 6.77 14.10 11.62
C ASP A 19 7.39 14.87 10.44
N LEU A 20 7.96 14.12 9.49
CA LEU A 20 8.65 14.69 8.31
C LEU A 20 7.70 14.95 7.14
N SER A 21 6.41 14.61 7.24
CA SER A 21 5.47 14.88 6.16
C SER A 21 5.28 16.39 5.95
N ARG A 22 4.87 16.78 4.75
CA ARG A 22 4.55 18.18 4.41
C ARG A 22 3.40 18.79 5.25
N LYS A 23 2.71 17.98 6.04
CA LYS A 23 1.65 18.36 6.98
C LYS A 23 2.17 18.47 8.42
N GLY A 24 3.37 17.95 8.71
CA GLY A 24 3.97 17.92 10.05
C GLY A 24 3.12 17.22 11.12
N SER A 25 2.17 16.37 10.71
CA SER A 25 1.21 15.74 11.62
C SER A 25 0.49 14.55 10.99
N VAL A 26 0.27 13.51 11.80
CA VAL A 26 -0.58 12.35 11.50
C VAL A 26 -1.99 12.78 11.10
N ASP A 27 -2.64 12.05 10.19
CA ASP A 27 -4.02 12.31 9.79
C ASP A 27 -5.04 11.81 10.82
N GLU A 28 -6.03 12.64 11.12
CA GLU A 28 -7.09 12.38 12.12
C GLU A 28 -7.76 11.02 11.90
N ASP A 29 -8.16 10.74 10.66
CA ASP A 29 -8.80 9.49 10.22
C ASP A 29 -8.00 8.22 10.58
N VAL A 30 -6.68 8.31 10.79
CA VAL A 30 -5.81 7.16 11.14
C VAL A 30 -5.12 7.31 12.50
N LEU A 31 -5.40 8.38 13.24
CA LEU A 31 -4.72 8.69 14.50
C LEU A 31 -4.89 7.56 15.52
N GLU A 32 -6.11 7.03 15.67
CA GLU A 32 -6.40 5.90 16.56
C GLU A 32 -5.66 4.61 16.14
N ILE A 33 -5.55 4.33 14.84
CA ILE A 33 -4.80 3.17 14.31
C ILE A 33 -3.30 3.31 14.63
N VAL A 34 -2.74 4.50 14.41
CA VAL A 34 -1.34 4.81 14.68
C VAL A 34 -1.04 4.69 16.17
N GLN A 35 -1.91 5.23 17.03
CA GLN A 35 -1.78 5.11 18.49
C GLN A 35 -1.92 3.64 18.96
N LEU A 36 -2.93 2.92 18.48
CA LEU A 36 -3.17 1.51 18.83
C LEU A 36 -1.97 0.62 18.47
N LEU A 37 -1.42 0.75 17.26
CA LEU A 37 -0.23 0.02 16.84
C LEU A 37 1.01 0.41 17.66
N ASN A 38 1.21 1.70 17.92
CA ASN A 38 2.36 2.18 18.69
C ASN A 38 2.26 1.85 20.19
N GLY A 39 1.09 1.51 20.72
CA GLY A 39 0.93 0.95 22.06
C GLY A 39 1.42 -0.50 22.22
N GLN A 40 1.46 -1.30 21.14
CA GLN A 40 1.79 -2.73 21.20
C GLN A 40 3.31 -2.99 21.23
N GLU A 41 3.81 -3.90 22.08
CA GLU A 41 5.27 -4.21 22.17
C GLU A 41 5.88 -4.64 20.81
N GLN A 42 5.09 -5.28 19.97
CA GLN A 42 5.51 -5.98 18.75
C GLN A 42 5.40 -5.15 17.45
N PHE A 43 4.88 -3.92 17.54
CA PHE A 43 4.64 -3.05 16.37
C PHE A 43 5.15 -1.62 16.58
N PHE A 44 5.52 -0.94 15.49
CA PHE A 44 5.50 0.53 15.41
C PHE A 44 5.29 1.02 13.98
N THR A 45 4.65 2.17 13.82
CA THR A 45 4.41 2.82 12.54
C THR A 45 5.65 3.60 12.07
N THR A 46 6.00 3.51 10.79
CA THR A 46 7.12 4.26 10.19
C THR A 46 6.68 5.37 9.24
N SER A 47 5.47 5.27 8.68
CA SER A 47 4.81 6.34 7.91
C SER A 47 3.32 6.03 7.73
N SER A 48 2.49 7.07 7.60
CA SER A 48 1.05 6.96 7.39
C SER A 48 0.50 8.15 6.60
N CYS A 49 -0.48 7.90 5.73
CA CYS A 49 -1.30 8.90 5.07
C CYS A 49 -2.73 8.33 4.99
N ALA A 50 -3.73 9.03 5.51
CA ALA A 50 -5.12 8.54 5.52
C ALA A 50 -5.68 8.39 4.10
N GLY A 51 -5.30 9.29 3.21
CA GLY A 51 -5.76 9.34 1.84
C GLY A 51 -5.90 10.80 1.40
N ARG A 52 -5.71 11.06 0.10
CA ARG A 52 -5.62 12.44 -0.42
C ARG A 52 -6.08 12.56 -1.85
N ILE A 53 -6.70 13.70 -2.14
CA ILE A 53 -6.90 14.20 -3.50
C ILE A 53 -5.81 15.25 -3.77
N ILE A 54 -5.09 15.09 -4.87
CA ILE A 54 -3.96 15.96 -5.25
C ILE A 54 -4.07 16.35 -6.71
N LEU A 55 -3.63 17.57 -7.03
CA LEU A 55 -3.40 18.02 -8.41
C LEU A 55 -1.90 18.23 -8.60
N LEU A 56 -1.32 17.48 -9.53
CA LEU A 56 0.11 17.41 -9.79
C LEU A 56 0.42 17.91 -11.20
N ASP A 57 1.20 18.98 -11.34
CA ASP A 57 1.72 19.44 -12.63
C ASP A 57 3.07 18.79 -12.91
N ARG A 58 3.14 18.04 -14.01
CA ARG A 58 4.38 17.46 -14.54
C ARG A 58 4.96 18.37 -15.60
N SER A 59 6.10 18.98 -15.30
CA SER A 59 6.87 19.76 -16.27
C SER A 59 7.26 18.89 -17.47
N VAL A 60 7.18 19.47 -18.68
CA VAL A 60 7.50 18.79 -19.95
C VAL A 60 8.98 18.32 -19.97
N ASN A 61 9.86 19.00 -19.21
CA ASN A 61 11.26 18.61 -19.01
C ASN A 61 11.39 17.51 -17.92
N GLY A 62 10.52 16.50 -17.98
CA GLY A 62 10.38 15.47 -16.96
C GLY A 62 11.56 14.51 -16.92
N SER A 63 12.44 14.68 -15.93
CA SER A 63 13.41 13.66 -15.50
C SER A 63 12.71 12.32 -15.23
N GLU A 64 13.36 11.20 -15.56
CA GLU A 64 12.83 9.82 -15.41
C GLU A 64 12.22 9.56 -14.01
N VAL A 65 12.81 10.15 -12.96
CA VAL A 65 12.26 10.19 -11.61
C VAL A 65 11.06 11.15 -11.54
N GLN A 66 9.87 10.62 -11.87
CA GLN A 66 8.57 11.31 -11.98
C GLN A 66 8.10 12.14 -10.74
N LYS A 67 8.84 12.11 -9.62
CA LYS A 67 8.52 12.81 -8.38
C LYS A 67 9.34 14.08 -8.12
N GLN A 68 10.58 14.17 -8.60
CA GLN A 68 11.49 15.26 -8.24
C GLN A 68 11.09 16.60 -8.88
N ASN A 69 10.67 16.57 -10.15
CA ASN A 69 10.31 17.76 -10.93
C ASN A 69 8.78 17.94 -11.10
N CYS A 70 8.00 17.56 -10.08
CA CYS A 70 6.54 17.65 -10.11
C CYS A 70 6.04 18.74 -9.13
N CYS A 71 5.31 19.72 -9.66
CA CYS A 71 4.74 20.81 -8.88
C CYS A 71 3.38 20.40 -8.28
N TRP A 72 3.18 20.64 -6.99
CA TRP A 72 1.97 20.25 -6.28
C TRP A 72 1.01 21.44 -6.26
N LEU A 73 0.05 21.46 -7.19
CA LEU A 73 -0.88 22.58 -7.37
C LEU A 73 -1.99 22.61 -6.31
N LEU A 74 -2.39 21.42 -5.82
CA LEU A 74 -3.41 21.25 -4.78
C LEU A 74 -3.14 19.96 -3.98
N VAL A 75 -3.42 20.00 -2.67
CA VAL A 75 -3.50 18.83 -1.79
C VAL A 75 -4.67 19.00 -0.84
N THR A 76 -5.53 17.98 -0.71
CA THR A 76 -6.52 17.90 0.36
C THR A 76 -6.67 16.47 0.87
N HIS A 77 -6.72 16.33 2.20
CA HIS A 77 -7.01 15.08 2.91
C HIS A 77 -8.51 15.03 3.32
N LYS A 78 -9.35 15.82 2.63
CA LYS A 78 -10.82 15.92 2.81
C LYS A 78 -11.50 15.83 1.44
N ALA A 79 -12.83 15.95 1.40
CA ALA A 79 -13.54 16.13 0.15
C ALA A 79 -13.02 17.39 -0.58
N CYS A 80 -12.79 17.27 -1.89
CA CYS A 80 -12.25 18.33 -2.74
C CYS A 80 -13.38 19.15 -3.38
N VAL A 81 -13.23 20.48 -3.39
CA VAL A 81 -14.20 21.42 -3.95
C VAL A 81 -13.77 21.82 -5.38
N LYS A 82 -14.75 22.12 -6.24
CA LYS A 82 -14.49 22.51 -7.64
C LYS A 82 -13.56 23.72 -7.74
N ASP A 83 -13.84 24.77 -6.98
CA ASP A 83 -13.21 26.07 -7.17
C ASP A 83 -11.71 26.03 -6.81
N ASP A 84 -11.34 25.29 -5.76
CA ASP A 84 -9.93 24.99 -5.42
C ASP A 84 -9.18 24.36 -6.61
N VAL A 85 -9.83 23.44 -7.32
CA VAL A 85 -9.26 22.70 -8.46
C VAL A 85 -9.15 23.60 -9.69
N ILE A 86 -10.13 24.47 -9.95
CA ILE A 86 -10.05 25.46 -11.05
C ILE A 86 -8.94 26.48 -10.79
N VAL A 87 -8.85 27.03 -9.56
CA VAL A 87 -7.79 27.97 -9.15
C VAL A 87 -6.41 27.30 -9.12
N ALA A 88 -6.33 25.99 -8.87
CA ALA A 88 -5.10 25.23 -8.99
C ALA A 88 -4.73 24.99 -10.46
N LEU A 89 -5.67 24.57 -11.32
CA LEU A 89 -5.45 24.34 -12.76
C LEU A 89 -4.97 25.60 -13.51
N GLN A 90 -5.44 26.79 -13.12
CA GLN A 90 -4.96 28.07 -13.67
C GLN A 90 -3.46 28.31 -13.50
N LYS A 91 -2.78 27.55 -12.62
CA LYS A 91 -1.34 27.64 -12.36
C LYS A 91 -0.52 26.58 -13.12
N ALA A 92 -1.18 25.63 -13.79
CA ALA A 92 -0.53 24.55 -14.52
C ALA A 92 0.23 25.07 -15.76
N LYS A 93 1.41 24.51 -16.00
CA LYS A 93 2.26 24.85 -17.16
C LYS A 93 2.63 23.63 -18.00
N GLY A 94 2.52 22.42 -17.46
CA GLY A 94 2.72 21.16 -18.15
C GLY A 94 1.47 20.29 -18.09
N ASP A 95 1.69 19.03 -17.72
CA ASP A 95 0.67 17.99 -17.74
C ASP A 95 0.11 17.80 -16.33
N ALA A 96 -1.00 18.50 -16.04
CA ALA A 96 -1.67 18.46 -14.75
C ALA A 96 -2.52 17.19 -14.63
N ILE A 97 -2.26 16.42 -13.58
CA ILE A 97 -2.91 15.14 -13.29
C ILE A 97 -3.67 15.27 -11.97
N LEU A 98 -4.99 15.03 -12.02
CA LEU A 98 -5.81 14.88 -10.83
C LEU A 98 -5.70 13.43 -10.35
N LYS A 99 -5.33 13.26 -9.07
CA LYS A 99 -5.12 11.94 -8.47
C LYS A 99 -5.82 11.80 -7.13
N PHE A 100 -6.40 10.63 -6.89
CA PHE A 100 -6.77 10.16 -5.55
C PHE A 100 -5.83 9.02 -5.14
N GLU A 101 -5.21 9.16 -3.98
CA GLU A 101 -4.41 8.10 -3.33
C GLU A 101 -5.13 7.67 -2.04
N PRO A 102 -5.42 6.36 -1.84
CA PRO A 102 -6.07 5.85 -0.64
C PRO A 102 -5.09 5.74 0.54
N LEU A 103 -5.55 5.17 1.67
CA LEU A 103 -4.70 4.82 2.82
C LEU A 103 -3.40 4.14 2.39
N VAL A 104 -2.29 4.67 2.90
CA VAL A 104 -1.00 3.99 2.95
C VAL A 104 -0.48 4.05 4.37
N LEU A 105 -0.12 2.89 4.93
CA LEU A 105 0.42 2.76 6.28
C LEU A 105 1.57 1.74 6.27
N HIS A 106 2.71 2.11 6.84
CA HIS A 106 3.86 1.23 7.00
C HIS A 106 4.10 0.92 8.48
N VAL A 107 4.19 -0.37 8.81
CA VAL A 107 4.33 -0.88 10.18
C VAL A 107 5.52 -1.81 10.25
N GLN A 108 6.52 -1.49 11.08
CA GLN A 108 7.58 -2.43 11.38
C GLN A 108 7.11 -3.40 12.46
N CYS A 109 7.30 -4.68 12.21
CA CYS A 109 6.87 -5.78 13.07
C CYS A 109 8.08 -6.47 13.69
N ARG A 110 7.95 -6.92 14.94
CA ARG A 110 9.04 -7.56 15.70
C ARG A 110 9.39 -8.94 15.14
N GLN A 111 8.41 -9.70 14.65
CA GLN A 111 8.57 -10.99 13.99
C GLN A 111 7.75 -11.08 12.70
N LEU A 112 7.99 -12.13 11.90
CA LEU A 112 7.22 -12.41 10.69
C LEU A 112 5.76 -12.79 11.03
N GLN A 113 5.57 -13.50 12.14
CA GLN A 113 4.26 -13.91 12.67
C GLN A 113 3.42 -12.69 13.07
N ASP A 114 4.03 -11.74 13.79
CA ASP A 114 3.41 -10.45 14.14
C ASP A 114 2.92 -9.73 12.85
N ALA A 115 3.71 -9.75 11.76
CA ALA A 115 3.34 -9.16 10.47
C ALA A 115 2.27 -9.95 9.70
N GLN A 116 2.24 -11.27 9.81
CA GLN A 116 1.22 -12.13 9.17
C GLN A 116 -0.18 -11.90 9.76
N ILE A 117 -0.27 -11.62 11.06
CA ILE A 117 -1.53 -11.24 11.72
C ILE A 117 -2.03 -9.91 11.13
N LEU A 118 -1.22 -8.86 11.14
CA LEU A 118 -1.60 -7.56 10.59
C LEU A 118 -1.86 -7.58 9.08
N HIS A 119 -1.14 -8.42 8.32
CA HIS A 119 -1.38 -8.62 6.89
C HIS A 119 -2.75 -9.24 6.65
N SER A 120 -3.13 -10.25 7.41
CA SER A 120 -4.45 -10.88 7.33
C SER A 120 -5.57 -9.87 7.60
N VAL A 121 -5.44 -9.10 8.70
CA VAL A 121 -6.34 -7.98 9.04
C VAL A 121 -6.45 -6.97 7.88
N ALA A 122 -5.33 -6.62 7.23
CA ALA A 122 -5.33 -5.71 6.10
C ALA A 122 -6.06 -6.28 4.86
N ILE A 123 -5.81 -7.53 4.49
CA ILE A 123 -6.47 -8.21 3.36
C ILE A 123 -7.98 -8.28 3.56
N ASP A 124 -8.43 -8.72 4.74
CA ASP A 124 -9.84 -8.88 5.09
C ASP A 124 -10.56 -7.52 5.15
N SER A 125 -9.86 -6.47 5.57
CA SER A 125 -10.37 -5.09 5.58
C SER A 125 -10.46 -4.45 4.19
N GLY A 126 -9.94 -5.10 3.14
CA GLY A 126 -10.00 -4.65 1.74
C GLY A 126 -8.71 -4.02 1.21
N PHE A 127 -7.64 -3.99 1.99
CA PHE A 127 -6.30 -3.57 1.56
C PHE A 127 -5.57 -4.72 0.87
N ARG A 128 -6.15 -5.23 -0.21
CA ARG A 128 -5.69 -6.44 -0.92
C ARG A 128 -4.31 -6.34 -1.60
N ASN A 129 -3.71 -5.16 -1.63
CA ASN A 129 -2.36 -4.91 -2.18
C ASN A 129 -1.31 -4.70 -1.07
N SER A 130 -1.70 -5.02 0.17
CA SER A 130 -0.80 -5.07 1.31
C SER A 130 0.20 -6.20 1.16
N GLY A 131 1.42 -6.00 1.63
CA GLY A 131 2.50 -6.97 1.49
C GLY A 131 3.56 -6.80 2.58
N ILE A 132 4.25 -7.89 2.88
CA ILE A 132 5.34 -7.94 3.86
C ILE A 132 6.66 -7.95 3.10
N THR A 133 7.63 -7.15 3.54
CA THR A 133 9.04 -7.27 3.14
C THR A 133 9.89 -7.65 4.35
N VAL A 134 10.94 -8.45 4.13
CA VAL A 134 11.86 -8.90 5.19
C VAL A 134 13.27 -8.46 4.80
N GLY A 135 13.75 -7.41 5.46
CA GLY A 135 15.07 -6.83 5.22
C GLY A 135 16.20 -7.51 6.00
N LYS A 136 17.43 -7.04 5.76
CA LYS A 136 18.64 -7.44 6.50
C LYS A 136 18.41 -7.33 8.02
N ARG A 137 18.95 -8.29 8.78
CA ARG A 137 18.71 -8.50 10.23
C ARG A 137 17.25 -8.82 10.62
N GLY A 138 16.43 -9.34 9.71
CA GLY A 138 15.05 -9.73 10.01
C GLY A 138 14.11 -8.54 10.21
N LYS A 139 14.45 -7.36 9.67
CA LYS A 139 13.58 -6.17 9.66
C LYS A 139 12.33 -6.46 8.85
N THR A 140 11.27 -6.91 9.52
CA THR A 140 9.98 -7.21 8.89
C THR A 140 9.14 -5.95 8.82
N MET A 141 8.72 -5.56 7.62
CA MET A 141 7.88 -4.39 7.38
C MET A 141 6.59 -4.82 6.68
N LEU A 142 5.44 -4.44 7.23
CA LEU A 142 4.16 -4.50 6.53
C LEU A 142 3.89 -3.16 5.85
N ALA A 143 3.55 -3.19 4.58
CA ALA A 143 2.93 -2.07 3.86
C ALA A 143 1.44 -2.37 3.68
N VAL A 144 0.55 -1.59 4.29
CA VAL A 144 -0.91 -1.64 4.10
C VAL A 144 -1.28 -0.73 2.92
N ARG A 145 -1.87 -1.29 1.86
CA ARG A 145 -2.11 -0.59 0.57
C ARG A 145 -3.32 -1.13 -0.20
N SER A 146 -3.90 -0.31 -1.08
CA SER A 146 -5.03 -0.69 -1.97
C SER A 146 -4.85 -0.15 -3.39
N THR A 147 -5.44 -0.84 -4.38
CA THR A 147 -5.65 -0.35 -5.77
C THR A 147 -6.77 0.67 -5.92
N HIS A 148 -7.39 1.12 -4.83
CA HIS A 148 -8.49 2.09 -4.81
C HIS A 148 -8.04 3.53 -5.09
N GLY A 149 -7.37 3.75 -6.23
CA GLY A 149 -6.94 5.07 -6.68
C GLY A 149 -7.86 5.69 -7.73
N LEU A 150 -7.50 6.90 -8.16
CA LEU A 150 -7.92 7.56 -9.40
C LEU A 150 -6.68 8.31 -9.92
N GLU A 151 -6.38 8.29 -11.21
CA GLU A 151 -5.32 9.13 -11.81
C GLU A 151 -5.78 9.51 -13.21
N VAL A 152 -5.98 10.81 -13.48
CA VAL A 152 -6.56 11.32 -14.73
C VAL A 152 -5.84 12.62 -15.16
N PRO A 153 -5.27 12.70 -16.38
CA PRO A 153 -4.73 13.94 -16.92
C PRO A 153 -5.84 14.93 -17.26
N LEU A 154 -5.67 16.19 -16.86
CA LEU A 154 -6.60 17.29 -17.10
C LEU A 154 -6.03 18.34 -18.07
N SER A 155 -4.72 18.57 -18.07
CA SER A 155 -4.02 19.41 -19.06
C SER A 155 -2.90 18.65 -19.78
N HIS A 156 -2.51 19.17 -20.94
CA HIS A 156 -1.28 18.81 -21.63
C HIS A 156 -0.57 20.10 -22.06
N GLN A 157 0.71 20.25 -21.73
CA GLN A 157 1.51 21.47 -22.02
C GLN A 157 0.79 22.78 -21.59
N GLY A 158 0.19 22.77 -20.39
CA GLY A 158 -0.57 23.89 -19.83
C GLY A 158 -1.96 24.11 -20.43
N LYS A 159 -2.29 23.51 -21.58
CA LYS A 159 -3.62 23.57 -22.19
C LYS A 159 -4.57 22.61 -21.47
N LEU A 160 -5.69 23.11 -20.93
CA LEU A 160 -6.76 22.27 -20.39
C LEU A 160 -7.38 21.43 -21.53
N MET A 161 -7.47 20.12 -21.31
CA MET A 161 -7.93 19.12 -22.30
C MET A 161 -9.34 18.59 -22.00
N VAL A 162 -9.99 19.08 -20.93
CA VAL A 162 -11.28 18.61 -20.42
C VAL A 162 -12.24 19.77 -20.16
N THR A 163 -13.55 19.51 -20.15
CA THR A 163 -14.56 20.51 -19.78
C THR A 163 -14.70 20.63 -18.26
N GLU A 164 -15.22 21.75 -17.76
CA GLU A 164 -15.57 21.91 -16.35
C GLU A 164 -16.63 20.91 -15.87
N GLU A 165 -17.52 20.47 -16.76
CA GLU A 165 -18.48 19.38 -16.49
C GLU A 165 -17.76 18.06 -16.20
N TYR A 166 -16.73 17.73 -16.98
CA TYR A 166 -15.92 16.53 -16.73
C TYR A 166 -15.12 16.67 -15.42
N ILE A 167 -14.62 17.85 -15.09
CA ILE A 167 -13.98 18.13 -13.78
C ILE A 167 -14.98 17.89 -12.64
N ASN A 168 -16.22 18.40 -12.74
CA ASN A 168 -17.27 18.15 -11.75
C ASN A 168 -17.57 16.64 -11.59
N PHE A 169 -17.64 15.90 -12.70
CA PHE A 169 -17.81 14.43 -12.68
C PHE A 169 -16.63 13.74 -11.98
N LEU A 170 -15.38 14.08 -12.33
CA LEU A 170 -14.19 13.50 -11.70
C LEU A 170 -14.12 13.78 -10.20
N LEU A 171 -14.48 14.99 -9.75
CA LEU A 171 -14.49 15.34 -8.33
C LEU A 171 -15.57 14.60 -7.55
N LYS A 172 -16.74 14.33 -8.17
CA LYS A 172 -17.75 13.43 -7.60
C LYS A 172 -17.18 12.02 -7.39
N ILE A 173 -16.47 11.47 -8.38
CA ILE A 173 -15.81 10.15 -8.27
C ILE A 173 -14.68 10.16 -7.23
N ALA A 174 -13.86 11.21 -7.18
CA ALA A 174 -12.77 11.34 -6.21
C ALA A 174 -13.28 11.44 -4.76
N ASN A 175 -14.34 12.22 -4.53
CA ASN A 175 -14.96 12.35 -3.21
C ASN A 175 -15.68 11.06 -2.78
N GLN A 176 -16.33 10.34 -3.72
CA GLN A 176 -16.86 8.99 -3.45
C GLN A 176 -15.75 7.98 -3.10
N LYS A 177 -14.56 8.10 -3.72
CA LYS A 177 -13.40 7.25 -3.38
C LYS A 177 -12.83 7.58 -2.01
N MET A 178 -12.75 8.85 -1.63
CA MET A 178 -12.37 9.30 -0.28
C MET A 178 -13.33 8.72 0.79
N GLU A 179 -14.63 8.76 0.54
CA GLU A 179 -15.66 8.22 1.43
C GLU A 179 -15.59 6.69 1.59
N GLU A 180 -15.42 5.94 0.50
CA GLU A 180 -15.15 4.49 0.56
C GLU A 180 -13.81 4.16 1.22
N ASN A 181 -12.84 5.07 1.17
CA ASN A 181 -11.55 4.90 1.84
C ASN A 181 -11.67 5.05 3.37
N LYS A 182 -12.44 6.03 3.87
CA LYS A 182 -12.79 6.14 5.30
C LYS A 182 -13.39 4.84 5.86
N LYS A 183 -14.38 4.28 5.15
CA LYS A 183 -15.03 3.00 5.52
C LYS A 183 -14.09 1.79 5.53
N ARG A 184 -13.00 1.83 4.76
CA ARG A 184 -11.94 0.81 4.82
C ARG A 184 -11.03 1.00 6.03
N ILE A 185 -10.74 2.25 6.40
CA ILE A 185 -9.95 2.61 7.58
C ILE A 185 -10.69 2.21 8.85
N GLU A 186 -11.97 2.56 8.97
CA GLU A 186 -12.88 2.15 10.06
C GLU A 186 -12.92 0.62 10.22
N ARG A 187 -13.14 -0.11 9.11
CA ARG A 187 -13.14 -1.59 9.12
C ARG A 187 -11.78 -2.16 9.53
N PHE A 188 -10.68 -1.58 9.06
CA PHE A 188 -9.33 -2.00 9.45
C PHE A 188 -9.05 -1.78 10.93
N TYR A 189 -9.50 -0.68 11.51
CA TYR A 189 -9.39 -0.42 12.93
C TYR A 189 -10.15 -1.46 13.77
N HIS A 190 -11.41 -1.75 13.44
CA HIS A 190 -12.18 -2.78 14.16
C HIS A 190 -11.61 -4.20 14.00
N CYS A 191 -11.17 -4.58 12.79
CA CYS A 191 -10.51 -5.87 12.59
C CYS A 191 -9.15 -5.95 13.31
N LEU A 192 -8.45 -4.83 13.47
CA LEU A 192 -7.20 -4.73 14.22
C LEU A 192 -7.44 -4.88 15.73
N GLN A 193 -8.42 -4.18 16.30
CA GLN A 193 -8.80 -4.30 17.72
C GLN A 193 -9.07 -5.76 18.10
N HIS A 194 -9.99 -6.41 17.39
CA HIS A 194 -10.35 -7.82 17.62
C HIS A 194 -9.17 -8.81 17.41
N ALA A 195 -8.26 -8.52 16.48
CA ALA A 195 -7.06 -9.34 16.28
C ALA A 195 -6.08 -9.22 17.47
N LEU A 196 -5.86 -8.01 17.98
CA LEU A 196 -4.97 -7.78 19.13
C LEU A 196 -5.54 -8.40 20.43
N GLU A 197 -6.84 -8.23 20.68
CA GLU A 197 -7.56 -8.84 21.80
C GLU A 197 -7.35 -10.36 21.83
N LYS A 198 -7.54 -11.03 20.69
CA LYS A 198 -7.39 -12.48 20.54
C LYS A 198 -5.99 -13.00 20.91
N GLU A 199 -4.93 -12.26 20.56
CA GLU A 199 -3.55 -12.65 20.91
C GLU A 199 -3.29 -12.53 22.43
N THR A 200 -3.86 -11.53 23.11
CA THR A 200 -3.73 -11.40 24.58
C THR A 200 -4.38 -12.57 25.33
N VAL A 201 -5.57 -13.00 24.89
CA VAL A 201 -6.26 -14.18 25.44
C VAL A 201 -5.47 -15.45 25.18
N SER A 202 -5.00 -15.65 23.93
CA SER A 202 -4.25 -16.84 23.51
C SER A 202 -2.93 -17.01 24.27
N THR A 203 -2.28 -15.91 24.64
CA THR A 203 -1.06 -15.89 25.45
C THR A 203 -1.32 -16.27 26.92
N THR A 204 -2.52 -16.00 27.42
CA THR A 204 -2.90 -16.26 28.84
C THR A 204 -3.35 -17.70 29.06
N SER A 205 -3.98 -18.33 28.06
CA SER A 205 -4.37 -19.75 28.12
C SER A 205 -3.22 -20.67 27.67
N GLN A 206 -2.55 -21.35 28.61
CA GLN A 206 -1.45 -22.28 28.27
C GLN A 206 -1.86 -23.30 27.19
N PRO A 207 -1.03 -23.52 26.15
CA PRO A 207 -1.35 -24.45 25.08
C PRO A 207 -1.28 -25.90 25.57
N LYS A 208 -2.45 -26.53 25.75
CA LYS A 208 -2.52 -28.00 25.87
C LYS A 208 -2.17 -28.61 24.51
N GLU A 209 -1.00 -29.24 24.42
CA GLU A 209 -0.54 -29.90 23.21
C GLU A 209 -1.56 -30.92 22.70
N LYS A 210 -2.11 -30.67 21.51
CA LYS A 210 -2.83 -31.66 20.70
C LYS A 210 -2.32 -31.61 19.28
N VAL A 211 -1.23 -32.34 19.05
CA VAL A 211 -0.71 -32.63 17.71
C VAL A 211 -1.76 -33.41 16.94
N ASN A 212 -2.47 -32.76 16.02
CA ASN A 212 -3.47 -33.38 15.15
C ASN A 212 -3.09 -33.17 13.67
N THR A 213 -2.31 -34.11 13.15
CA THR A 213 -1.70 -34.07 11.81
C THR A 213 -2.65 -34.54 10.71
N SER A 214 -3.65 -33.71 10.32
CA SER A 214 -4.70 -34.18 9.39
C SER A 214 -5.23 -33.14 8.37
N TYR A 215 -4.38 -32.59 7.50
CA TYR A 215 -4.82 -31.78 6.34
C TYR A 215 -4.23 -32.19 4.97
N ILE A 216 -4.23 -33.49 4.67
CA ILE A 216 -4.04 -33.96 3.29
C ILE A 216 -5.40 -34.05 2.58
N ARG A 217 -5.81 -32.98 1.89
CA ARG A 217 -6.90 -33.02 0.89
C ARG A 217 -6.36 -32.86 -0.54
N LYS A 218 -5.64 -33.89 -1.02
CA LYS A 218 -5.33 -34.03 -2.45
C LYS A 218 -6.63 -34.08 -3.27
N LYS A 219 -6.81 -33.12 -4.17
CA LYS A 219 -8.02 -32.94 -4.98
C LYS A 219 -8.10 -34.03 -6.06
N LYS A 220 -8.77 -35.15 -5.79
CA LYS A 220 -9.02 -36.22 -6.77
C LYS A 220 -9.73 -35.67 -8.02
N ARG A 221 -9.03 -35.64 -9.16
CA ARG A 221 -9.65 -35.59 -10.49
C ARG A 221 -9.92 -37.02 -10.94
N ASN A 222 -11.18 -37.35 -11.23
CA ASN A 222 -11.54 -38.64 -11.83
C ASN A 222 -11.31 -38.59 -13.35
N PRO A 223 -10.57 -39.53 -13.96
CA PRO A 223 -10.51 -39.68 -15.42
C PRO A 223 -11.70 -40.52 -15.93
N GLY A 224 -12.58 -39.91 -16.72
CA GLY A 224 -13.81 -40.53 -17.24
C GLY A 224 -13.89 -40.54 -18.77
N LYS A 225 -13.45 -41.65 -19.38
CA LYS A 225 -13.71 -42.15 -20.75
C LYS A 225 -14.52 -41.24 -21.72
N ALA A 226 -13.92 -40.86 -22.87
CA ALA A 226 -14.31 -41.37 -24.21
C ALA A 226 -13.44 -40.88 -25.39
N ARG A 227 -13.34 -41.75 -26.41
CA ARG A 227 -12.66 -41.69 -27.73
C ARG A 227 -12.75 -40.36 -28.54
N GLY A 228 -11.72 -40.04 -29.37
CA GLY A 228 -11.72 -38.83 -30.23
C GLY A 228 -10.94 -38.78 -31.57
N LYS A 229 -10.01 -39.70 -31.90
CA LYS A 229 -9.13 -39.72 -33.13
C LYS A 229 -7.99 -38.67 -33.23
N ARG A 230 -7.04 -38.95 -34.15
CA ARG A 230 -5.80 -38.21 -34.53
C ARG A 230 -6.10 -37.21 -35.69
N VAL A 231 -5.22 -36.33 -36.19
CA VAL A 231 -3.83 -36.40 -36.76
C VAL A 231 -3.18 -35.00 -36.50
N ASN A 232 -1.93 -34.80 -36.04
CA ASN A 232 -0.62 -34.98 -36.72
C ASN A 232 -0.49 -34.08 -38.00
N GLU A 233 0.65 -33.64 -38.57
CA GLU A 233 2.14 -33.74 -38.46
C GLU A 233 2.71 -32.30 -38.81
N GLU A 234 3.95 -31.83 -38.59
CA GLU A 234 5.09 -32.06 -37.65
C GLU A 234 6.12 -30.86 -37.75
N HIS A 235 7.42 -31.00 -37.42
CA HIS A 235 8.56 -30.03 -37.48
C HIS A 235 8.63 -28.87 -36.44
N ASP A 236 9.72 -28.57 -35.70
CA ASP A 236 11.21 -28.52 -35.90
C ASP A 236 11.72 -27.09 -36.20
N LYS A 237 12.86 -26.55 -35.71
CA LYS A 237 13.91 -26.91 -34.71
C LYS A 237 14.76 -25.64 -34.44
N GLU A 238 15.83 -25.74 -33.63
CA GLU A 238 17.03 -24.85 -33.58
C GLU A 238 16.87 -23.46 -32.89
N LEU A 239 17.85 -22.90 -32.15
CA LEU A 239 19.16 -23.39 -31.66
C LEU A 239 19.62 -22.65 -30.37
N GLU A 240 20.34 -23.38 -29.52
CA GLU A 240 21.38 -23.04 -28.50
C GLU A 240 21.57 -21.65 -27.82
N ASN A 241 21.69 -21.73 -26.48
CA ASN A 241 22.75 -21.22 -25.58
C ASN A 241 23.20 -19.74 -25.61
N ASN A 242 23.11 -19.08 -24.44
CA ASN A 242 24.26 -18.94 -23.53
C ASN A 242 23.83 -18.41 -22.13
N ASP A 243 24.50 -18.88 -21.09
CA ASP A 243 24.42 -18.31 -19.73
C ASP A 243 25.28 -17.03 -19.63
N HIS A 244 24.87 -16.05 -18.81
CA HIS A 244 25.73 -15.40 -17.81
C HIS A 244 24.95 -14.44 -16.89
N ASP A 245 25.22 -14.58 -15.59
CA ASP A 245 25.25 -13.60 -14.49
C ASP A 245 24.04 -12.68 -14.19
N ASP A 246 23.36 -12.98 -13.08
CA ASP A 246 22.65 -12.04 -12.21
C ASP A 246 23.64 -11.18 -11.39
N PRO A 247 23.46 -9.85 -11.35
CA PRO A 247 23.90 -9.09 -10.19
C PRO A 247 22.84 -8.11 -9.65
N GLY A 248 21.90 -8.64 -8.85
CA GLY A 248 21.58 -8.06 -7.55
C GLY A 248 20.42 -7.06 -7.50
N ILE A 249 19.37 -7.46 -6.77
CA ILE A 249 18.26 -6.57 -6.35
C ILE A 249 18.81 -5.49 -5.40
N SER A 250 19.14 -4.33 -5.96
CA SER A 250 19.74 -3.21 -5.26
C SER A 250 19.21 -1.87 -5.79
N ASP A 251 17.94 -1.57 -5.51
CA ASP A 251 17.41 -0.23 -5.75
C ASP A 251 16.63 0.34 -4.56
N THR A 252 16.85 1.62 -4.29
CA THR A 252 16.39 2.29 -3.07
C THR A 252 15.01 2.90 -3.27
N ILE A 253 13.98 2.16 -2.82
CA ILE A 253 12.59 2.64 -2.86
C ILE A 253 12.41 3.77 -1.84
N PHE A 254 12.52 4.99 -2.36
CA PHE A 254 12.45 6.33 -1.74
C PHE A 254 13.77 6.88 -1.15
N PRO A 255 14.19 8.09 -1.56
CA PRO A 255 15.23 8.87 -0.88
C PRO A 255 14.82 9.29 0.54
N GLU A 256 15.79 9.66 1.36
CA GLU A 256 15.58 10.30 2.67
C GLU A 256 15.26 11.80 2.51
N ASP A 257 14.10 12.15 1.94
CA ASP A 257 13.41 13.45 2.05
C ASP A 257 11.94 13.33 1.57
N TYR A 258 10.99 14.12 2.13
CA TYR A 258 9.52 13.86 2.12
C TYR A 258 8.63 14.72 1.16
#